data_AF-A0ABD5VX18-F1
#
_entry.id   AF-A0ABD5VX18-F1
#
_cell.length_a   1.000
_cell.length_b   1.000
_cell.length_c   1.000
_cell.angle_alpha   90.00
_cell.angle_beta   90.00
_cell.angle_gamma   90.00
#
_symmetry.space_group_name_H-M   'P 1'
#
loop_
_entity.id
_entity.type
_entity.pdbx_description
1 polymer ?
#
loop_
_entity_poly.entity_id
_entity_poly.type
_entity_poly.pdbx_seq_one_letter_code
_entity_poly.pdbx_strand_id
1 'polypeptide(L)' 'MSVSGLCQICENAPARHSCERCGAVVCDAHFDTAAGYCLDCATEVRRARGETDAEGEHYRL' A
#
# COMPACT_ATOMS: atom_id res chain seq x y z
N MET A 1 0.69 14.71 24.01
CA MET A 1 1.32 13.37 24.07
C MET A 1 1.51 12.91 22.64
N SER A 2 2.75 12.77 22.18
CA SER A 2 3.07 12.37 20.81
C SER A 2 3.21 10.85 20.77
N VAL A 3 2.17 10.17 20.29
CA VAL A 3 2.30 8.75 19.98
C VAL A 3 3.24 8.66 18.79
N SER A 4 4.46 8.17 19.00
CA SER A 4 5.27 7.66 17.89
C SER A 4 4.38 6.61 17.21
N GLY A 5 3.88 6.92 16.01
CA GLY A 5 2.78 6.17 15.42
C GLY A 5 3.12 4.69 15.31
N LEU A 6 2.25 3.83 15.82
CA LEU A 6 2.30 2.41 15.49
C LEU A 6 2.00 2.27 13.99
N CYS A 7 2.46 1.17 13.41
CA CYS A 7 2.10 0.80 12.05
C CYS A 7 0.58 0.80 11.93
N GLN A 8 0.03 1.62 11.02
CA GLN A 8 -1.41 1.75 10.84
C GLN A 8 -2.07 0.52 10.18
N ILE A 9 -1.27 -0.51 9.84
CA ILE A 9 -1.75 -1.76 9.24
C ILE A 9 -1.87 -2.85 10.31
N CYS A 10 -0.83 -3.07 11.13
CA CYS A 10 -0.85 -4.14 12.14
C CYS A 10 -1.01 -3.65 13.57
N GLU A 11 -0.86 -2.34 13.81
CA GLU A 11 -0.99 -1.69 15.12
C GLU A 11 -0.14 -2.31 16.23
N ASN A 12 0.89 -3.08 15.88
CA ASN A 12 1.67 -3.90 16.82
C ASN A 12 3.18 -3.58 16.78
N ALA A 13 3.65 -2.90 15.74
CA ALA A 13 5.06 -2.54 15.57
C ALA A 13 5.18 -1.01 15.35
N PRO A 14 6.31 -0.39 15.75
CA PRO A 14 6.53 1.03 15.50
C PRO A 14 6.62 1.32 13.99
N ALA A 15 5.97 2.39 13.55
CA ALA A 15 6.11 2.83 12.17
C ALA A 15 7.50 3.43 11.93
N ARG A 16 8.08 3.08 10.78
CA ARG A 16 9.43 3.48 10.36
C ARG A 16 9.43 4.10 8.97
N HIS A 17 8.43 3.77 8.15
CA HIS A 17 8.29 4.25 6.78
C HIS A 17 6.95 4.95 6.59
N SER A 18 6.91 5.90 5.67
CA SER A 18 5.67 6.53 5.21
C SER A 18 5.40 6.13 3.76
N CYS A 19 4.20 5.66 3.49
CA CYS A 19 3.75 5.35 2.13
C CYS A 19 3.63 6.65 1.33
N GLU A 20 4.35 6.77 0.21
CA GLU A 20 4.31 7.97 -0.65
C GLU A 20 2.96 8.15 -1.37
N ARG A 21 2.15 7.09 -1.48
CA ARG A 21 0.85 7.13 -2.16
C ARG A 21 -0.31 7.57 -1.27
N CYS A 22 -0.45 6.96 -0.09
CA CYS A 22 -1.58 7.22 0.81
C CYS A 22 -1.21 7.99 2.08
N GLY A 23 0.08 8.22 2.32
CA GLY A 23 0.57 8.91 3.52
C GLY A 23 0.58 8.06 4.79
N ALA A 24 0.17 6.78 4.73
CA ALA A 24 0.13 5.91 5.90
C ALA A 24 1.54 5.62 6.45
N VAL A 25 1.66 5.54 7.78
CA VAL A 25 2.92 5.18 8.46
C VAL A 25 2.93 3.70 8.84
N VAL A 26 3.97 2.98 8.41
CA VAL A 26 4.03 1.52 8.46
C VAL A 26 5.38 1.01 8.97
N CYS A 27 5.41 -0.21 9.51
CA CYS A 27 6.65 -0.89 9.89
C CYS A 27 7.33 -1.53 8.67
N ASP A 28 8.59 -1.98 8.83
CA ASP A 28 9.36 -2.63 7.75
C ASP A 28 8.64 -3.82 7.11
N ALA A 29 7.85 -4.58 7.90
CA ALA A 29 7.12 -5.74 7.42
C ALA A 29 5.95 -5.39 6.48
N HIS A 30 5.39 -4.18 6.61
CA HIS A 30 4.26 -3.72 5.78
C HIS A 30 4.66 -2.62 4.80
N PHE A 31 5.96 -2.37 4.64
CA PHE A 31 6.50 -1.44 3.66
C PHE A 31 7.17 -2.21 2.53
N ASP A 32 6.76 -1.90 1.31
CA ASP A 32 7.36 -2.41 0.10
C ASP A 32 8.47 -1.46 -0.35
N THR A 33 9.72 -1.80 -0.03
CA THR A 33 10.88 -0.96 -0.37
C THR A 33 11.14 -0.87 -1.87
N ALA A 34 10.69 -1.85 -2.65
CA ALA A 34 10.84 -1.83 -4.11
C ALA A 34 9.84 -0.88 -4.77
N ALA A 35 8.63 -0.78 -4.23
CA ALA A 35 7.59 0.12 -4.72
C ALA A 35 7.58 1.49 -4.03
N GLY A 36 8.19 1.63 -2.85
CA GLY A 36 8.11 2.84 -2.02
C GLY A 36 6.74 3.03 -1.32
N TYR A 37 5.92 1.98 -1.26
CA TYR A 37 4.54 2.05 -0.80
C TYR A 37 4.25 1.05 0.32
N CYS A 38 3.14 1.22 1.03
CA CYS A 38 2.63 0.15 1.88
C CYS A 38 2.16 -1.04 1.03
N LEU A 39 2.09 -2.24 1.63
CA LEU A 39 1.72 -3.47 0.90
C LEU A 39 0.34 -3.38 0.21
N ASP A 40 -0.63 -2.68 0.78
CA ASP A 40 -1.96 -2.49 0.16
C ASP A 40 -1.85 -1.71 -1.15
N CYS A 41 -1.20 -0.55 -1.09
CA CYS A 41 -0.95 0.30 -2.27
C CYS A 41 -0.06 -0.41 -3.31
N ALA A 42 0.97 -1.14 -2.86
CA ALA A 42 1.83 -1.89 -3.74
C ALA A 42 1.07 -3.02 -4.46
N THR A 43 0.12 -3.67 -3.78
CA THR A 43 -0.77 -4.67 -4.39
C THR A 43 -1.69 -4.05 -5.44
N GLU A 44 -2.30 -2.90 -5.15
CA GLU A 44 -3.13 -2.19 -6.14
C GLU A 44 -2.33 -1.78 -7.39
N VAL A 45 -1.13 -1.23 -7.21
CA VAL A 45 -0.27 -0.83 -8.34
C VAL A 45 0.16 -2.04 -9.17
N ARG A 46 0.46 -3.18 -8.53
CA ARG A 46 0.78 -4.43 -9.23
C ARG A 46 -0.40 -4.96 -10.03
N ARG A 47 -1.60 -4.89 -9.48
CA ARG A 47 -2.85 -5.26 -10.18
C ARG A 47 -3.04 -4.36 -11.41
N ALA A 48 -2.97 -3.04 -11.24
CA ALA A 48 -3.09 -2.10 -12.35
C ALA A 48 -2.03 -2.31 -13.46
N ARG A 49 -0.81 -2.77 -13.12
CA ARG A 49 0.24 -3.10 -14.09
C ARG A 49 0.07 -4.47 -14.75
N GLY A 50 -0.56 -5.44 -14.07
CA GLY A 50 -0.89 -6.75 -14.62
C GLY A 50 -2.19 -6.76 -15.44
N GLU A 51 -3.00 -5.71 -15.33
CA GLU A 51 -4.28 -5.51 -16.02
C GLU A 51 -4.10 -4.91 -17.43
N THR A 52 -3.12 -5.40 -18.20
CA THR A 52 -3.00 -5.03 -19.64
C THR A 52 -3.58 -6.08 -20.59
N ASP A 53 -4.20 -7.15 -20.08
CA ASP A 53 -4.79 -8.23 -20.92
C ASP A 53 -6.22 -8.66 -20.50
N ALA A 54 -6.99 -7.85 -19.77
CA ALA A 54 -8.40 -8.12 -19.50
C ALA A 54 -9.28 -6.91 -19.82
N GLU A 55 -9.45 -6.72 -21.13
CA GLU A 55 -10.61 -6.15 -21.80
C GLU A 55 -11.88 -6.02 -20.93
N GLY A 56 -12.19 -4.80 -20.52
CA GLY A 56 -13.25 -4.06 -21.19
C GLY A 56 -14.65 -4.66 -21.35
N GLU A 57 -15.15 -5.54 -20.46
CA GLU A 57 -16.55 -6.02 -20.55
C GLU A 57 -17.33 -5.83 -19.24
N HIS A 58 -17.60 -4.57 -18.85
CA HIS A 58 -18.62 -4.31 -17.83
C HIS A 58 -19.37 -2.98 -17.97
N TYR A 59 -19.54 -2.43 -19.18
CA TYR A 59 -20.68 -1.52 -19.43
C TYR A 59 -20.99 -1.34 -20.92
N ARG A 60 -21.50 -2.39 -21.57
CA ARG A 60 -22.44 -2.26 -22.71
C ARG A 60 -23.27 -3.54 -22.80
N LEU A 61 -24.40 -3.56 -22.08
CA LEU A 61 -25.74 -4.02 -22.51
C LEU A 61 -26.63 -4.26 -21.30
#